data_AF-A0A7K2CA08-F1
#
_entry.id   AF-A0A7K2CA08-F1
#
_cell.length_a   1.000
_cell.length_b   1.000
_cell.length_c   1.000
_cell.angle_alpha   90.00
_cell.angle_beta   90.00
_cell.angle_gamma   90.00
#
_symmetry.space_group_name_H-M   'P 1'
#
loop_
_entity.id
_entity.type
_entity.pdbx_description
1 polymer ?
#
loop_
_entity_poly.entity_id
_entity_poly.type
_entity_poly.pdbx_seq_one_letter_code
_entity_poly.pdbx_strand_id
1 'polypeptide(L)'
;MHRAFYIVISLAVVSGCESLLDVDFQYTPSEIVVIAPFTEDIPWQVTLQKTSSIHDPTPKPDIIEDAIVKIQGDDGSSLELSHWGGGFFTSPEAFPHVGVTYTLTVEVEGYERIEAVDRIPDPVVVNDVRIFDPIDTNTGRRFEIEIQDDGDVDNYYELAITNSNLHGTTFKVTNSELEDQMRSFAIQDPLLPDITQPEINRALIRDSPFNGDTFVISFTEQYPRYSLEPTVYIRTVSRAHYEYYRSQIIQENSNNLPFAEPARVQSNISNGQGVFAGYHRHTHGAITYQSILNRLVGNYTATRYEGYDDDQGFPTDYLGRGASISLTLNSDYSVVGQMHFPPIDGDSSTDQAELVSLNGGYSVQGYDSFYGYYILTFYHSSDTILRDLQFIFRKDFAGGDEYILLSRTRESTSAPQGGDGRVVRTLILLEKDE
;
A
#
# COMPACT_ATOMS: atom_id res chain seq x y z
N MET A 1 -66.84 -20.76 -14.70
CA MET A 1 -66.19 -19.44 -14.89
C MET A 1 -64.86 -19.32 -14.16
N HIS A 2 -64.70 -19.81 -12.91
CA HIS A 2 -63.42 -19.70 -12.18
C HIS A 2 -62.23 -20.43 -12.82
N ARG A 3 -62.41 -21.61 -13.42
CA ARG A 3 -61.30 -22.34 -14.08
C ARG A 3 -60.70 -21.61 -15.30
N ALA A 4 -61.53 -20.89 -16.06
CA ALA A 4 -61.06 -20.10 -17.19
C ALA A 4 -60.30 -18.84 -16.72
N PHE A 5 -60.70 -18.25 -15.59
CA PHE A 5 -60.03 -17.10 -14.99
C PHE A 5 -58.63 -17.46 -14.46
N TYR A 6 -58.47 -18.63 -13.83
CA TYR A 6 -57.16 -19.10 -13.39
C TYR A 6 -56.21 -19.44 -14.55
N ILE A 7 -56.73 -19.93 -15.68
CA ILE A 7 -55.93 -20.19 -16.88
C ILE A 7 -55.45 -18.88 -17.53
N VAL A 8 -56.30 -17.84 -17.57
CA VAL A 8 -55.91 -16.53 -18.12
C VAL A 8 -54.89 -15.82 -17.23
N ILE A 9 -55.03 -15.94 -15.89
CA ILE A 9 -54.02 -15.41 -14.95
C ILE A 9 -52.71 -16.20 -15.04
N SER A 10 -52.74 -17.53 -15.17
CA SER A 10 -51.50 -18.31 -15.29
C SER A 10 -50.77 -18.06 -16.61
N LEU A 11 -51.49 -17.69 -17.68
CA LEU A 11 -50.88 -17.38 -18.98
C LEU A 11 -50.21 -15.99 -19.02
N ALA A 12 -50.67 -15.04 -18.19
CA ALA A 12 -50.10 -13.70 -18.11
C ALA A 12 -48.74 -13.67 -17.39
N VAL A 13 -48.52 -14.57 -16.41
CA VAL A 13 -47.26 -14.63 -15.64
C VAL A 13 -46.08 -15.16 -16.47
N VAL A 14 -46.34 -15.86 -17.58
CA VAL A 14 -45.27 -16.42 -18.45
C VAL A 14 -44.83 -15.44 -19.55
N SER A 15 -45.44 -14.26 -19.63
CA SER A 15 -45.08 -13.22 -20.61
C SER A 15 -44.07 -12.19 -20.06
N GLY A 16 -43.09 -12.67 -19.28
CA GLY A 16 -41.92 -11.88 -18.94
C GLY A 16 -41.12 -11.60 -20.20
N CYS A 17 -41.26 -10.40 -20.77
CA CYS A 17 -40.40 -9.93 -21.85
C CYS A 17 -39.05 -9.61 -21.23
N GLU A 18 -38.19 -10.61 -21.11
CA GLU A 18 -36.78 -10.41 -20.75
C GLU A 18 -36.11 -9.76 -21.95
N SER A 19 -35.95 -8.44 -21.91
CA SER A 19 -35.00 -7.78 -22.80
C SER A 19 -33.62 -8.15 -22.30
N LEU A 20 -32.92 -9.03 -23.04
CA LEU A 20 -31.49 -9.24 -22.84
C LEU A 20 -30.82 -7.87 -23.03
N LEU A 21 -30.31 -7.32 -21.92
CA LEU A 21 -29.42 -6.17 -21.98
C LEU A 21 -28.14 -6.66 -22.66
N ASP A 22 -28.04 -6.45 -23.96
CA ASP A 22 -26.85 -6.76 -24.75
C ASP A 22 -25.79 -5.71 -24.40
N VAL A 23 -25.10 -5.95 -23.28
CA VAL A 23 -23.95 -5.15 -22.89
C VAL A 23 -22.80 -5.62 -23.78
N ASP A 24 -22.51 -4.84 -24.83
CA ASP A 24 -21.28 -5.01 -25.61
C ASP A 24 -20.10 -4.67 -24.69
N PHE A 25 -19.58 -5.68 -24.00
CA PHE A 25 -18.40 -5.56 -23.16
C PHE A 25 -17.19 -5.39 -24.07
N GLN A 26 -16.91 -4.14 -24.44
CA GLN A 26 -15.66 -3.81 -25.13
C GLN A 26 -14.50 -4.18 -24.21
N TYR A 27 -13.64 -5.09 -24.68
CA TYR A 27 -12.41 -5.44 -23.99
C TYR A 27 -11.51 -4.19 -24.00
N THR A 28 -11.48 -3.45 -22.90
CA THR A 28 -10.56 -2.34 -22.73
C THR A 28 -9.15 -2.91 -22.57
N PRO A 29 -8.18 -2.50 -23.40
CA PRO A 29 -6.79 -2.89 -23.20
C PRO A 29 -6.33 -2.39 -21.82
N SER A 30 -5.51 -3.19 -21.12
CA SER A 30 -4.97 -2.80 -19.83
C SER A 30 -4.20 -1.49 -19.92
N GLU A 31 -4.41 -0.59 -18.98
CA GLU A 31 -3.68 0.67 -18.89
C GLU A 31 -2.40 0.48 -18.06
N ILE A 32 -1.35 1.25 -18.38
CA ILE A 32 -0.13 1.28 -17.59
C ILE A 32 -0.38 2.12 -16.34
N VAL A 33 0.04 1.60 -15.19
CA VAL A 33 -0.06 2.24 -13.89
C VAL A 33 1.34 2.57 -13.38
N VAL A 34 1.56 3.83 -13.06
CA VAL A 34 2.81 4.36 -12.49
C VAL A 34 2.58 4.69 -11.01
N ILE A 35 3.42 4.18 -10.12
CA ILE A 35 3.41 4.55 -8.70
C ILE A 35 4.78 5.08 -8.34
N ALA A 36 4.86 6.38 -8.08
CA ALA A 36 6.11 7.08 -7.83
C ALA A 36 5.92 8.27 -6.88
N PRO A 37 5.56 8.04 -5.60
CA PRO A 37 5.73 9.06 -4.57
C PRO A 37 7.22 9.30 -4.32
N PHE A 38 7.69 10.54 -4.27
CA PHE A 38 9.12 10.87 -4.13
C PHE A 38 9.38 11.98 -3.10
N THR A 39 10.56 11.93 -2.48
CA THR A 39 11.01 12.80 -1.37
C THR A 39 12.53 12.91 -1.41
N GLU A 40 13.11 13.93 -0.79
CA GLU A 40 14.56 14.21 -0.85
C GLU A 40 15.44 13.21 -0.08
N ASP A 41 14.85 12.43 0.81
CA ASP A 41 15.56 11.48 1.68
C ASP A 41 15.46 10.01 1.22
N ILE A 42 14.87 9.75 0.05
CA ILE A 42 14.76 8.44 -0.58
C ILE A 42 15.27 8.55 -2.03
N PRO A 43 16.09 7.61 -2.53
CA PRO A 43 16.48 7.62 -3.93
C PRO A 43 15.25 7.47 -4.84
N TRP A 44 15.39 7.81 -6.12
CA TRP A 44 14.27 7.66 -7.06
C TRP A 44 13.72 6.23 -7.09
N GLN A 45 12.40 6.11 -6.95
CA GLN A 45 11.67 4.85 -7.01
C GLN A 45 10.44 5.00 -7.89
N VAL A 46 10.28 4.12 -8.87
CA VAL A 46 9.11 4.04 -9.73
C VAL A 46 8.68 2.59 -9.83
N THR A 47 7.42 2.32 -9.54
CA THR A 47 6.81 1.00 -9.76
C THR A 47 5.88 1.06 -10.96
N LEU A 48 6.04 0.12 -11.88
CA LEU A 48 5.22 -0.04 -13.09
C LEU A 48 4.43 -1.34 -13.07
N GLN A 49 3.13 -1.23 -13.30
CA GLN A 49 2.21 -2.37 -13.40
C GLN A 49 1.11 -2.09 -14.43
N LYS A 50 0.25 -3.06 -14.73
CA LYS A 50 -0.92 -2.91 -15.59
C LYS A 50 -2.22 -3.04 -14.79
N THR A 51 -3.26 -2.38 -15.25
CA THR A 51 -4.61 -2.58 -14.69
C THR A 51 -5.10 -4.00 -14.95
N SER A 52 -5.67 -4.63 -13.92
CA SER A 52 -6.32 -5.93 -14.02
C SER A 52 -7.72 -5.81 -14.64
N SER A 53 -8.17 -6.88 -15.30
CA SER A 53 -9.54 -6.98 -15.79
C SER A 53 -10.53 -7.18 -14.63
N ILE A 54 -11.68 -6.51 -14.69
CA ILE A 54 -12.81 -6.74 -13.76
C ILE A 54 -13.40 -8.15 -13.86
N HIS A 55 -13.06 -8.89 -14.92
CA HIS A 55 -13.53 -10.26 -15.16
C HIS A 55 -12.58 -11.32 -14.61
N ASP A 56 -11.42 -10.92 -14.10
CA ASP A 56 -10.55 -11.84 -13.39
C ASP A 56 -11.12 -12.04 -11.97
N PRO A 57 -11.48 -13.28 -11.57
CA PRO A 57 -11.99 -13.55 -10.22
C PRO A 57 -10.93 -13.31 -9.14
N THR A 58 -9.66 -13.23 -9.50
CA THR A 58 -8.55 -12.87 -8.62
C THR A 58 -7.66 -11.86 -9.35
N PRO A 59 -8.13 -10.61 -9.57
CA PRO A 59 -7.45 -9.64 -10.41
C PRO A 59 -6.06 -9.37 -9.87
N LYS A 60 -5.04 -9.76 -10.63
CA LYS A 60 -3.62 -9.52 -10.30
C LYS A 60 -3.03 -8.57 -11.34
N PRO A 61 -2.49 -7.41 -10.92
CA PRO A 61 -1.89 -6.49 -11.86
C PRO A 61 -0.62 -7.11 -12.45
N ASP A 62 -0.51 -7.13 -13.77
CA ASP A 62 0.70 -7.58 -14.45
C ASP A 62 1.83 -6.58 -14.19
N ILE A 63 3.02 -7.06 -13.86
CA ILE A 63 4.21 -6.21 -13.71
C ILE A 63 4.80 -5.85 -15.07
N ILE A 64 5.50 -4.71 -15.14
CA ILE A 64 6.18 -4.27 -16.36
C ILE A 64 7.68 -4.21 -16.10
N GLU A 65 8.42 -5.11 -16.72
CA GLU A 65 9.88 -5.22 -16.52
C GLU A 65 10.69 -4.54 -17.63
N ASP A 66 10.12 -4.52 -18.85
CA ASP A 66 10.76 -3.93 -20.03
C ASP A 66 10.18 -2.53 -20.30
N ALA A 67 10.80 -1.51 -19.71
CA ALA A 67 10.46 -0.11 -19.93
C ALA A 67 11.70 0.79 -19.86
N ILE A 68 11.66 1.91 -20.59
CA ILE A 68 12.63 3.00 -20.43
C ILE A 68 12.00 4.03 -19.49
N VAL A 69 12.61 4.26 -18.33
CA VAL A 69 12.10 5.18 -17.30
C VAL A 69 13.10 6.30 -17.08
N LYS A 70 12.70 7.54 -17.35
CA LYS A 70 13.56 8.73 -17.26
C LYS A 70 12.96 9.79 -16.34
N ILE A 71 13.83 10.43 -15.57
CA ILE A 71 13.50 11.60 -14.75
C ILE A 71 14.34 12.78 -15.24
N GLN A 72 13.70 13.92 -15.49
CA GLN A 72 14.36 15.16 -15.88
C GLN A 72 13.91 16.32 -15.00
N GLY A 73 14.84 17.02 -14.35
CA GLY A 73 14.58 18.22 -13.56
C GLY A 73 14.72 19.51 -14.37
N ASP A 74 13.99 20.55 -13.97
CA ASP A 74 14.14 21.91 -14.49
C ASP A 74 15.46 22.60 -14.08
N ASP A 75 16.19 22.01 -13.13
CA ASP A 75 17.57 22.33 -12.77
C ASP A 75 18.63 21.77 -13.75
N GLY A 76 18.19 21.01 -14.76
CA GLY A 76 19.04 20.36 -15.75
C GLY A 76 19.50 18.95 -15.36
N SER A 77 19.08 18.43 -14.19
CA SER A 77 19.29 17.04 -13.83
C SER A 77 18.54 16.11 -14.81
N SER A 78 19.17 14.98 -15.15
CA SER A 78 18.57 13.97 -16.03
C SER A 78 19.17 12.63 -15.70
N LEU A 79 18.32 11.62 -15.54
CA LEU A 79 18.76 10.25 -15.27
C LEU A 79 17.76 9.24 -15.83
N GLU A 80 18.26 8.04 -16.10
CA GLU A 80 17.47 6.87 -16.48
C GLU A 80 17.53 5.87 -15.33
N LEU A 81 16.38 5.32 -14.94
CA LEU A 81 16.28 4.37 -13.83
C LEU A 81 16.55 2.94 -14.34
N SER A 82 17.18 2.15 -13.49
CA SER A 82 17.44 0.73 -13.75
C SER A 82 16.32 -0.13 -13.19
N HIS A 83 15.87 -1.12 -13.96
CA HIS A 83 14.94 -2.15 -13.50
C HIS A 83 15.64 -3.15 -12.57
N TRP A 84 14.98 -3.52 -11.46
CA TRP A 84 15.49 -4.50 -10.48
C TRP A 84 14.61 -5.74 -10.28
N GLY A 85 13.44 -5.82 -10.93
CA GLY A 85 12.47 -6.91 -10.81
C GLY A 85 11.11 -6.42 -10.29
N GLY A 86 10.02 -7.10 -10.66
CA GLY A 86 8.69 -6.81 -10.10
C GLY A 86 8.12 -5.46 -10.52
N GLY A 87 8.60 -4.92 -11.65
CA GLY A 87 8.26 -3.58 -12.11
C GLY A 87 8.86 -2.45 -11.30
N PHE A 88 9.85 -2.73 -10.44
CA PHE A 88 10.55 -1.71 -9.64
C PHE A 88 11.76 -1.14 -10.38
N PHE A 89 11.80 0.18 -10.53
CA PHE A 89 12.85 0.95 -11.17
C PHE A 89 13.46 1.93 -10.16
N THR A 90 14.79 1.97 -10.06
CA THR A 90 15.50 2.84 -9.10
C THR A 90 16.85 3.35 -9.62
N SER A 91 17.37 4.39 -8.98
CA SER A 91 18.74 4.88 -9.11
C SER A 91 19.34 5.10 -7.71
N PRO A 92 20.14 4.14 -7.19
CA PRO A 92 20.61 4.07 -5.80
C PRO A 92 21.29 5.31 -5.22
N GLU A 93 21.84 6.18 -6.08
CA GLU A 93 22.65 7.34 -5.69
C GLU A 93 22.02 8.67 -6.11
N ALA A 94 20.83 8.65 -6.73
CA ALA A 94 20.16 9.83 -7.21
C ALA A 94 18.92 10.15 -6.34
N PHE A 95 18.97 11.30 -5.69
CA PHE A 95 17.94 11.80 -4.80
C PHE A 95 17.23 13.01 -5.43
N PRO A 96 15.90 13.12 -5.31
CA PRO A 96 15.19 14.33 -5.65
C PRO A 96 15.61 15.51 -4.75
N HIS A 97 15.48 16.74 -5.24
CA HIS A 97 15.74 17.95 -4.47
C HIS A 97 14.47 18.79 -4.30
N VAL A 98 14.31 19.39 -3.13
CA VAL A 98 13.25 20.34 -2.82
C VAL A 98 13.30 21.53 -3.79
N GLY A 99 12.13 21.94 -4.30
CA GLY A 99 11.98 23.10 -5.19
C GLY A 99 12.32 22.84 -6.67
N VAL A 100 12.83 21.65 -7.02
CA VAL A 100 13.05 21.25 -8.43
C VAL A 100 11.78 20.61 -8.99
N THR A 101 11.39 21.02 -10.20
CA THR A 101 10.27 20.43 -10.91
C THR A 101 10.77 19.30 -11.78
N TYR A 102 10.25 18.09 -11.55
CA TYR A 102 10.65 16.89 -12.27
C TYR A 102 9.59 16.49 -13.29
N THR A 103 10.05 16.02 -14.44
CA THR A 103 9.26 15.35 -15.46
C THR A 103 9.65 13.88 -15.49
N LEU A 104 8.69 13.00 -15.25
CA LEU A 104 8.81 11.56 -15.48
C LEU A 104 8.41 11.26 -16.92
N THR A 105 9.20 10.43 -17.60
CA THR A 105 8.86 9.84 -18.89
C THR A 105 9.02 8.33 -18.83
N VAL A 106 7.98 7.60 -19.25
CA VAL A 106 7.99 6.13 -19.33
C VAL A 106 7.65 5.71 -20.76
N GLU A 107 8.49 4.87 -21.35
CA GLU A 107 8.27 4.25 -22.66
C GLU A 107 8.17 2.73 -22.50
N VAL A 108 7.01 2.18 -22.85
CA VAL A 108 6.72 0.73 -22.86
C VAL A 108 6.33 0.35 -24.28
N GLU A 109 6.87 -0.76 -24.81
CA GLU A 109 6.55 -1.21 -26.17
C GLU A 109 5.04 -1.45 -26.33
N GLY A 110 4.44 -0.87 -27.38
CA GLY A 110 3.01 -1.01 -27.67
C GLY A 110 2.08 -0.03 -26.95
N TYR A 111 2.62 0.86 -26.11
CA TYR A 111 1.87 1.90 -25.41
C TYR A 111 2.30 3.29 -25.86
N GLU A 112 1.40 4.26 -25.69
CA GLU A 112 1.74 5.67 -25.86
C GLU A 112 2.77 6.09 -24.79
N ARG A 113 3.60 7.09 -25.10
CA ARG A 113 4.55 7.65 -24.14
C ARG A 113 3.78 8.20 -22.94
N ILE A 114 4.20 7.81 -21.74
CA ILE A 114 3.64 8.27 -20.48
C ILE A 114 4.48 9.42 -19.95
N GLU A 115 3.80 10.47 -19.51
CA GLU A 115 4.42 11.68 -18.96
C GLU A 115 3.71 12.13 -17.69
N ALA A 116 4.47 12.58 -16.71
CA ALA A 116 3.95 13.21 -15.50
C ALA A 116 4.92 14.27 -15.00
N VAL A 117 4.40 15.32 -14.36
CA VAL A 117 5.20 16.43 -13.83
C VAL A 117 4.77 16.71 -12.41
N ASP A 118 5.75 16.79 -11.51
CA ASP A 118 5.52 17.25 -10.14
C ASP A 118 6.83 17.73 -9.49
N ARG A 119 6.73 18.32 -8.30
CA ARG A 119 7.86 18.77 -7.49
C ARG A 119 7.69 18.39 -6.03
N ILE A 120 8.78 18.37 -5.28
CA ILE A 120 8.68 18.34 -3.82
C ILE A 120 8.24 19.74 -3.33
N PRO A 121 7.13 19.86 -2.58
CA PRO A 121 6.70 21.11 -2.00
C PRO A 121 7.73 21.67 -1.01
N ASP A 122 7.63 22.96 -0.74
CA ASP A 122 8.50 23.58 0.27
C ASP A 122 8.24 22.98 1.67
N PRO A 123 9.27 22.88 2.51
CA PRO A 123 9.15 22.33 3.86
C PRO A 123 8.16 23.14 4.69
N VAL A 124 7.24 22.45 5.37
CA VAL A 124 6.37 23.08 6.36
C VAL A 124 7.16 23.53 7.59
N VAL A 125 6.82 24.70 8.13
CA VAL A 125 7.37 25.18 9.40
C VAL A 125 6.55 24.57 10.55
N VAL A 126 7.18 23.63 11.26
CA VAL A 126 6.62 23.05 12.50
C VAL A 126 7.16 23.83 13.69
N ASN A 127 6.30 24.64 14.32
CA ASN A 127 6.68 25.50 15.44
C ASN A 127 6.86 24.71 16.74
N ASP A 128 5.98 23.74 16.99
CA ASP A 128 6.00 22.94 18.21
C ASP A 128 5.32 21.57 18.01
N VAL A 129 5.82 20.57 18.73
CA VAL A 129 5.19 19.25 18.82
C VAL A 129 5.13 18.88 20.29
N ARG A 130 3.91 18.82 20.83
CA ARG A 130 3.66 18.48 22.24
C ARG A 130 3.04 17.10 22.32
N ILE A 131 3.64 16.26 23.17
CA ILE A 131 3.17 14.90 23.45
C ILE A 131 2.67 14.88 24.89
N PHE A 132 1.43 14.44 25.06
CA PHE A 132 0.77 14.27 26.35
C PHE A 132 0.55 12.77 26.56
N ASP A 133 1.37 12.18 27.41
CA ASP A 133 1.24 10.77 27.78
C ASP A 133 -0.09 10.50 28.50
N PRO A 134 -0.63 9.29 28.34
CA PRO A 134 -1.89 8.91 28.96
C PRO A 134 -1.78 8.93 30.49
N ILE A 135 -2.83 9.42 31.15
CA ILE A 135 -2.89 9.51 32.62
C ILE A 135 -3.28 8.15 33.22
N ASP A 136 -3.99 7.33 32.46
CA ASP A 136 -4.42 5.99 32.82
C ASP A 136 -4.52 5.07 31.59
N THR A 137 -4.99 3.85 31.82
CA THR A 137 -5.12 2.83 30.77
C THR A 137 -6.25 3.06 29.76
N ASN A 138 -7.14 4.01 30.02
CA ASN A 138 -8.33 4.32 29.23
C ASN A 138 -8.21 5.64 28.47
N THR A 139 -7.15 6.41 28.76
CA THR A 139 -6.79 7.64 28.05
C THR A 139 -5.74 7.30 27.00
N GLY A 140 -5.93 7.82 25.79
CA GLY A 140 -4.93 7.70 24.73
C GLY A 140 -3.80 8.72 24.88
N ARG A 141 -2.66 8.48 24.24
CA ARG A 141 -1.57 9.46 24.13
C ARG A 141 -2.02 10.55 23.17
N ARG A 142 -2.00 11.81 23.61
CA ARG A 142 -2.45 12.94 22.81
C ARG A 142 -1.27 13.70 22.24
N PHE A 143 -1.40 14.12 21.00
CA PHE A 143 -0.42 14.92 20.29
C PHE A 143 -1.04 16.27 19.94
N GLU A 144 -0.25 17.33 20.02
CA GLU A 144 -0.56 18.64 19.46
C GLU A 144 0.63 19.07 18.59
N ILE A 145 0.34 19.48 17.37
CA ILE A 145 1.34 19.92 16.40
C ILE A 145 0.93 21.31 15.96
N GLU A 146 1.82 22.27 16.18
CA GLU A 146 1.65 23.66 15.75
C GLU A 146 2.38 23.86 14.42
N ILE A 147 1.62 24.15 13.37
CA ILE A 147 2.11 24.34 12.01
C ILE A 147 1.89 25.80 11.63
N GLN A 148 2.90 26.41 11.01
CA GLN A 148 2.78 27.69 10.34
C GLN A 148 2.64 27.47 8.83
N ASP A 149 1.49 27.86 8.31
CA ASP A 149 1.11 27.78 6.90
C ASP A 149 1.66 28.97 6.10
N ASP A 150 1.93 28.77 4.80
CA ASP A 150 2.35 29.83 3.88
C ASP A 150 1.17 30.30 3.04
N GLY A 151 0.60 31.45 3.41
CA GLY A 151 -0.64 31.96 2.81
C GLY A 151 -0.54 32.39 1.33
N ASP A 152 0.67 32.38 0.76
CA ASP A 152 0.92 32.72 -0.64
C ASP A 152 0.77 31.52 -1.60
N VAL A 153 0.63 30.28 -1.08
CA VAL A 153 0.56 29.06 -1.88
C VAL A 153 -0.55 28.12 -1.40
N ASP A 154 -1.25 27.43 -2.32
CA ASP A 154 -2.17 26.34 -1.92
C ASP A 154 -1.34 25.19 -1.31
N ASN A 155 -1.45 25.00 0.01
CA ASN A 155 -0.77 23.97 0.76
C ASN A 155 -1.63 22.73 1.01
N TYR A 156 -0.96 21.58 0.96
CA TYR A 156 -1.54 20.28 1.27
C TYR A 156 -0.64 19.55 2.26
N TYR A 157 -1.26 18.94 3.26
CA TYR A 157 -0.56 18.26 4.35
C TYR A 157 -1.03 16.82 4.48
N GLU A 158 -0.10 15.94 4.82
CA GLU A 158 -0.38 14.58 5.26
C GLU A 158 0.21 14.39 6.66
N LEU A 159 -0.63 13.99 7.61
CA LEU A 159 -0.19 13.59 8.93
C LEU A 159 -0.26 12.07 9.07
N ALA A 160 0.88 11.47 9.42
CA ALA A 160 1.03 10.05 9.69
C ALA A 160 1.79 9.85 11.01
N ILE A 161 1.49 8.77 11.72
CA ILE A 161 2.21 8.35 12.92
C ILE A 161 2.80 6.98 12.61
N THR A 162 3.96 6.64 13.17
CA THR A 162 4.59 5.33 12.91
C THR A 162 3.66 4.15 13.15
N ASN A 163 2.63 4.29 13.99
CA ASN A 163 1.66 3.25 14.33
C ASN A 163 0.71 2.86 13.16
N SER A 164 1.16 1.97 12.27
CA SER A 164 0.46 1.46 11.09
C SER A 164 -0.55 0.35 11.35
N ASN A 165 -0.92 0.05 12.60
CA ASN A 165 -2.15 -0.71 12.86
C ASN A 165 -3.26 0.29 13.16
N LEU A 166 -3.96 0.65 12.09
CA LEU A 166 -4.73 1.88 12.00
C LEU A 166 -6.22 1.67 12.35
N HIS A 167 -6.62 0.46 12.73
CA HIS A 167 -7.95 0.09 13.25
C HIS A 167 -8.26 0.64 14.66
N GLY A 168 -7.71 1.80 15.02
CA GLY A 168 -7.88 2.34 16.38
C GLY A 168 -7.26 3.69 16.67
N THR A 169 -6.54 4.32 15.73
CA THR A 169 -6.10 5.70 15.92
C THR A 169 -7.19 6.64 15.46
N THR A 170 -7.99 7.13 16.41
CA THR A 170 -8.96 8.18 16.11
C THR A 170 -8.25 9.53 16.06
N PHE A 171 -8.18 10.11 14.87
CA PHE A 171 -7.84 11.51 14.72
C PHE A 171 -9.02 12.36 15.18
N LYS A 172 -8.97 12.85 16.42
CA LYS A 172 -9.90 13.88 16.89
C LYS A 172 -9.25 15.25 16.70
N VAL A 173 -9.48 15.84 15.54
CA VAL A 173 -9.07 17.23 15.30
C VAL A 173 -10.03 18.17 16.03
N THR A 174 -9.47 19.12 16.76
CA THR A 174 -10.24 20.09 17.56
C THR A 174 -10.63 21.34 16.78
N ASN A 175 -10.11 21.50 15.57
CA ASN A 175 -10.51 22.54 14.62
C ASN A 175 -11.69 22.04 13.78
N SER A 176 -12.83 22.73 13.87
CA SER A 176 -14.08 22.31 13.21
C SER A 176 -13.98 22.28 11.68
N GLU A 177 -13.17 23.14 11.07
CA GLU A 177 -13.03 23.19 9.61
C GLU A 177 -12.14 22.05 9.09
N LEU A 178 -11.14 21.65 9.88
CA LEU A 178 -10.35 20.43 9.64
C LEU A 178 -11.19 19.17 9.86
N GLU A 179 -12.05 19.18 10.89
CA GLU A 179 -12.98 18.09 11.17
C GLU A 179 -13.92 17.87 9.98
N ASP A 180 -14.45 18.93 9.37
CA ASP A 180 -15.30 18.84 8.17
C ASP A 180 -14.56 18.25 6.96
N GLN A 181 -13.30 18.66 6.74
CA GLN A 181 -12.48 18.03 5.69
C GLN A 181 -12.28 16.54 5.94
N MET A 182 -12.01 16.16 7.19
CA MET A 182 -11.79 14.76 7.57
C MET A 182 -13.07 13.91 7.50
N ARG A 183 -14.23 14.50 7.83
CA ARG A 183 -15.54 13.89 7.62
C ARG A 183 -15.81 13.60 6.14
N SER A 184 -15.23 14.37 5.22
CA SER A 184 -15.34 14.08 3.78
C SER A 184 -14.63 12.79 3.34
N PHE A 185 -13.72 12.24 4.16
CA PHE A 185 -13.10 10.92 3.93
C PHE A 185 -13.93 9.79 4.55
N ALA A 186 -14.72 10.11 5.58
CA ALA A 186 -15.49 9.17 6.36
C ALA A 186 -16.70 8.66 5.57
N ILE A 187 -16.99 7.37 5.71
CA ILE A 187 -18.15 6.71 5.10
C ILE A 187 -19.45 7.47 5.44
N GLN A 188 -20.10 8.09 4.45
CA GLN A 188 -21.49 8.51 4.58
C GLN A 188 -22.41 7.29 4.36
N ASP A 189 -22.42 6.35 5.30
CA ASP A 189 -23.46 5.32 5.31
C ASP A 189 -24.79 6.02 5.66
N PRO A 190 -25.81 6.02 4.77
CA PRO A 190 -27.09 6.64 5.05
C PRO A 190 -27.80 6.07 6.30
N LEU A 191 -27.41 4.86 6.74
CA LEU A 191 -27.93 4.16 7.92
C LEU A 191 -27.13 4.45 9.20
N LEU A 192 -25.91 4.98 9.09
CA LEU A 192 -25.04 5.37 10.20
C LEU A 192 -24.52 6.81 9.98
N PRO A 193 -25.41 7.82 10.09
CA PRO A 193 -25.07 9.23 9.81
C PRO A 193 -24.08 9.83 10.83
N ASP A 194 -23.83 9.14 11.95
CA ASP A 194 -23.00 9.63 13.05
C ASP A 194 -21.61 8.99 13.05
N ILE A 195 -20.89 9.19 11.95
CA ILE A 195 -19.43 9.04 11.86
C ILE A 195 -18.76 10.25 12.54
N THR A 196 -18.91 10.37 13.86
CA THR A 196 -18.18 11.40 14.64
C THR A 196 -16.69 11.14 14.75
N GLN A 197 -16.22 9.95 14.37
CA GLN A 197 -14.83 9.53 14.48
C GLN A 197 -14.45 8.64 13.29
N PRO A 198 -14.13 9.23 12.12
CA PRO A 198 -13.48 8.44 11.08
C PRO A 198 -12.19 7.83 11.63
N GLU A 199 -12.11 6.50 11.62
CA GLU A 199 -10.85 5.77 11.73
C GLU A 199 -10.13 5.98 10.38
N ILE A 200 -9.39 7.08 10.27
CA ILE A 200 -8.56 7.34 9.10
C ILE A 200 -7.10 7.06 9.41
N ASN A 201 -6.44 6.40 8.47
CA ASN A 201 -5.09 5.87 8.61
C ASN A 201 -3.99 6.92 8.39
N ARG A 202 -4.41 8.06 7.83
CA ARG A 202 -3.61 9.18 7.35
C ARG A 202 -4.56 10.35 7.21
N ALA A 203 -4.23 11.48 7.81
CA ALA A 203 -5.04 12.68 7.67
C ALA A 203 -4.49 13.52 6.52
N LEU A 204 -5.23 13.55 5.41
CA LEU A 204 -4.96 14.45 4.29
C LEU A 204 -5.70 15.76 4.53
N ILE A 205 -5.01 16.89 4.45
CA ILE A 205 -5.55 18.20 4.80
C ILE A 205 -5.19 19.19 3.70
N ARG A 206 -6.15 20.01 3.30
CA ARG A 206 -5.91 21.22 2.50
C ARG A 206 -5.98 22.45 3.40
N ASP A 207 -5.10 23.41 3.16
CA ASP A 207 -4.99 24.70 3.85
C ASP A 207 -6.16 25.66 3.73
N SER A 208 -7.06 25.49 2.76
CA SER A 208 -8.09 26.49 2.45
C SER A 208 -8.89 27.08 3.64
N PRO A 209 -9.14 26.37 4.76
CA PRO A 209 -9.77 26.99 5.93
C PRO A 209 -8.83 27.81 6.84
N PHE A 210 -7.52 27.61 6.78
CA PHE A 210 -6.51 28.21 7.66
C PHE A 210 -5.32 28.82 6.87
N ASN A 211 -5.53 29.16 5.60
CA ASN A 211 -4.49 29.66 4.69
C ASN A 211 -3.79 30.90 5.25
N GLY A 212 -2.46 30.81 5.42
CA GLY A 212 -1.59 31.83 5.99
C GLY A 212 -1.63 31.97 7.52
N ASP A 213 -2.43 31.18 8.21
CA ASP A 213 -2.53 31.19 9.67
C ASP A 213 -1.68 30.08 10.30
N THR A 214 -1.24 30.31 11.54
CA THR A 214 -0.72 29.23 12.38
C THR A 214 -1.89 28.42 12.92
N PHE A 215 -1.84 27.10 12.76
CA PHE A 215 -2.89 26.21 13.22
C PHE A 215 -2.33 25.04 14.04
N VAL A 216 -3.18 24.51 14.93
CA VAL A 216 -2.82 23.37 15.77
C VAL A 216 -3.65 22.16 15.34
N ILE A 217 -2.96 21.09 14.94
CA ILE A 217 -3.57 19.78 14.77
C ILE A 217 -3.41 19.03 16.09
N SER A 218 -4.53 18.53 16.65
CA SER A 218 -4.49 17.61 17.77
C SER A 218 -5.09 16.26 17.37
N PHE A 219 -4.53 15.18 17.89
CA PHE A 219 -5.07 13.82 17.74
C PHE A 219 -4.68 12.96 18.94
N THR A 220 -5.35 11.82 19.09
CA THR A 220 -5.17 10.91 20.22
C THR A 220 -4.94 9.48 19.73
N GLU A 221 -3.79 8.90 20.07
CA GLU A 221 -3.49 7.49 19.92
C GLU A 221 -4.20 6.70 21.03
N GLN A 222 -5.24 5.91 20.70
CA GLN A 222 -6.06 5.22 21.71
C GLN A 222 -5.33 4.05 22.42
N TYR A 223 -4.31 3.46 21.79
CA TYR A 223 -3.62 2.26 22.30
C TYR A 223 -2.10 2.47 22.48
N PRO A 224 -1.66 3.44 23.31
CA PRO A 224 -0.26 3.84 23.40
C PRO A 224 0.66 2.81 24.08
N ARG A 225 0.10 1.72 24.64
CA ARG A 225 0.81 0.73 25.47
C ARG A 225 1.94 -0.01 24.75
N TYR A 226 1.96 0.04 23.42
CA TYR A 226 2.92 -0.70 22.60
C TYR A 226 3.95 0.19 21.91
N SER A 227 3.85 1.51 22.04
CA SER A 227 4.81 2.47 21.48
C SER A 227 5.59 3.14 22.61
N LEU A 228 6.79 2.63 22.90
CA LEU A 228 7.70 3.22 23.88
C LEU A 228 8.23 4.60 23.41
N GLU A 229 8.32 4.81 22.09
CA GLU A 229 8.84 6.03 21.47
C GLU A 229 7.97 6.43 20.27
N PRO A 230 6.90 7.22 20.46
CA PRO A 230 6.04 7.64 19.36
C PRO A 230 6.83 8.51 18.38
N THR A 231 6.68 8.22 17.09
CA THR A 231 7.24 9.05 16.03
C THR A 231 6.12 9.56 15.16
N VAL A 232 6.12 10.87 14.94
CA VAL A 232 5.14 11.57 14.11
C VAL A 232 5.82 12.03 12.82
N TYR A 233 5.19 11.74 11.69
CA TYR A 233 5.55 12.25 10.38
C TYR A 233 4.53 13.30 9.94
N ILE A 234 5.00 14.52 9.72
CA ILE A 234 4.22 15.59 9.12
C ILE A 234 4.80 15.80 7.73
N ARG A 235 3.97 15.66 6.70
CA ARG A 235 4.41 15.82 5.31
C ARG A 235 3.72 17.02 4.69
N THR A 236 4.48 17.87 4.03
CA THR A 236 3.94 18.74 2.99
C THR A 236 3.87 17.91 1.73
N VAL A 237 2.70 17.84 1.10
CA VAL A 237 2.49 16.98 -0.07
C VAL A 237 2.08 17.81 -1.27
N SER A 238 2.42 17.35 -2.47
CA SER A 238 1.94 18.03 -3.68
C SER A 238 0.43 17.87 -3.81
N ARG A 239 -0.17 18.70 -4.67
CA ARG A 239 -1.59 18.56 -5.02
C ARG A 239 -1.89 17.18 -5.60
N ALA A 240 -1.03 16.66 -6.46
CA ALA A 240 -1.19 15.34 -7.09
C ALA A 240 -1.18 14.22 -6.03
N HIS A 241 -0.29 14.31 -5.04
CA HIS A 241 -0.26 13.40 -3.90
C HIS A 241 -1.59 13.44 -3.14
N TYR A 242 -2.03 14.64 -2.75
CA TYR A 242 -3.27 14.84 -1.99
C TYR A 242 -4.48 14.25 -2.76
N GLU A 243 -4.62 14.61 -4.02
CA GLU A 243 -5.74 14.21 -4.88
C GLU A 243 -5.79 12.70 -5.11
N TYR A 244 -4.65 12.08 -5.48
CA TYR A 244 -4.54 10.64 -5.70
C TYR A 244 -4.96 9.88 -4.45
N TYR A 245 -4.28 10.13 -3.33
CA TYR A 245 -4.49 9.33 -2.12
C TYR A 245 -5.81 9.62 -1.42
N ARG A 246 -6.34 10.85 -1.51
CA ARG A 246 -7.70 11.15 -1.07
C ARG A 246 -8.72 10.31 -1.83
N SER A 247 -8.60 10.26 -3.14
CA SER A 247 -9.52 9.48 -3.97
C SER A 247 -9.38 7.97 -3.77
N GLN A 248 -8.17 7.48 -3.47
CA GLN A 248 -7.93 6.09 -3.08
C GLN A 248 -8.64 5.73 -1.77
N ILE A 249 -8.52 6.56 -0.72
CA ILE A 249 -9.24 6.35 0.56
C ILE A 249 -10.75 6.31 0.34
N ILE A 250 -11.28 7.21 -0.48
CA ILE A 250 -12.72 7.24 -0.80
C ILE A 250 -13.15 5.97 -1.52
N GLN A 251 -12.34 5.47 -2.47
CA GLN A 251 -12.62 4.21 -3.17
C GLN A 251 -12.62 3.02 -2.21
N GLU A 252 -11.57 2.88 -1.38
CA GLU A 252 -11.45 1.80 -0.40
C GLU A 252 -12.64 1.78 0.59
N ASN A 253 -13.04 2.96 1.08
CA ASN A 253 -14.18 3.12 1.97
C ASN A 253 -15.53 2.81 1.28
N SER A 254 -15.61 2.98 -0.03
CA SER A 254 -16.83 2.69 -0.82
C SER A 254 -16.98 1.22 -1.18
N ASN A 255 -15.87 0.47 -1.32
CA ASN A 255 -15.88 -0.93 -1.75
C ASN A 255 -16.68 -1.89 -0.86
N ASN A 256 -16.86 -1.55 0.43
CA ASN A 256 -17.60 -2.38 1.38
C ASN A 256 -19.10 -2.02 1.46
N LEU A 257 -19.58 -1.07 0.66
CA LEU A 257 -20.96 -0.59 0.70
C LEU A 257 -21.78 -1.19 -0.45
N PRO A 258 -22.92 -1.86 -0.16
CA PRO A 258 -23.71 -2.58 -1.17
C PRO A 258 -24.36 -1.70 -2.25
N PHE A 259 -24.33 -0.37 -2.08
CA PHE A 259 -24.96 0.59 -2.99
C PHE A 259 -24.08 1.79 -3.34
N ALA A 260 -22.79 1.79 -2.95
CA ALA A 260 -21.89 2.88 -3.32
C ALA A 260 -21.40 2.69 -4.75
N GLU A 261 -21.40 3.76 -5.55
CA GLU A 261 -20.69 3.77 -6.82
C GLU A 261 -19.18 3.74 -6.54
N PRO A 262 -18.40 2.89 -7.23
CA PRO A 262 -16.94 2.89 -7.07
C PRO A 262 -16.36 4.26 -7.41
N ALA A 263 -15.69 4.90 -6.46
CA ALA A 263 -15.00 6.16 -6.72
C ALA A 263 -13.81 5.92 -7.66
N ARG A 264 -13.61 6.81 -8.64
CA ARG A 264 -12.43 6.79 -9.50
C ARG A 264 -11.24 7.38 -8.76
N VAL A 265 -10.11 6.66 -8.76
CA VAL A 265 -8.83 7.19 -8.27
C VAL A 265 -8.32 8.24 -9.26
N GLN A 266 -8.02 9.44 -8.76
CA GLN A 266 -7.46 10.53 -9.57
C GLN A 266 -6.03 10.20 -9.96
N SER A 267 -5.59 10.66 -11.13
CA SER A 267 -4.24 10.42 -11.64
C SER A 267 -3.67 11.69 -12.27
N ASN A 268 -2.36 11.93 -12.08
CA ASN A 268 -1.60 12.97 -12.79
C ASN A 268 -0.71 12.41 -13.91
N ILE A 269 -0.95 11.15 -14.31
CA ILE A 269 -0.19 10.45 -15.34
C ILE A 269 -0.89 10.61 -16.69
N SER A 270 -0.20 11.20 -17.67
CA SER A 270 -0.71 11.28 -19.05
C SER A 270 -0.51 9.94 -19.76
N ASN A 271 -1.52 9.49 -20.52
CA ASN A 271 -1.52 8.20 -21.24
C ASN A 271 -1.35 6.95 -20.34
N GLY A 272 -1.69 7.08 -19.06
CA GLY A 272 -1.67 5.99 -18.07
C GLY A 272 -2.53 6.33 -16.85
N GLN A 273 -2.33 5.60 -15.76
CA GLN A 273 -2.94 5.83 -14.45
C GLN A 273 -1.87 5.85 -13.36
N GLY A 274 -2.27 6.25 -12.15
CA GLY A 274 -1.40 6.24 -10.98
C GLY A 274 -0.94 7.64 -10.55
N VAL A 275 0.24 7.72 -9.95
CA VAL A 275 0.75 8.92 -9.30
C VAL A 275 2.25 9.09 -9.48
N PHE A 276 2.67 10.29 -9.86
CA PHE A 276 4.04 10.76 -9.73
C PHE A 276 3.99 11.99 -8.85
N ALA A 277 4.35 11.86 -7.56
CA ALA A 277 4.08 12.94 -6.62
C ALA A 277 5.10 13.20 -5.53
N GLY A 278 5.51 14.46 -5.44
CA GLY A 278 6.50 14.93 -4.48
C GLY A 278 5.90 15.17 -3.10
N TYR A 279 6.67 14.87 -2.07
CA TYR A 279 6.37 15.24 -0.70
C TYR A 279 7.65 15.54 0.06
N HIS A 280 7.57 16.45 1.02
CA HIS A 280 8.62 16.73 1.99
C HIS A 280 8.20 16.17 3.35
N ARG A 281 9.11 15.62 4.14
CA ARG A 281 8.79 14.99 5.44
C ARG A 281 9.53 15.63 6.60
N HIS A 282 8.77 16.12 7.57
CA HIS A 282 9.25 16.43 8.91
C HIS A 282 9.00 15.24 9.85
N THR A 283 10.02 14.86 10.62
CA THR A 283 9.95 13.76 11.59
C THR A 283 10.18 14.28 13.00
N HIS A 284 9.27 13.98 13.92
CA HIS A 284 9.45 14.21 15.34
C HIS A 284 9.44 12.88 16.10
N GLY A 285 10.57 12.50 16.70
CA GLY A 285 10.75 11.24 17.40
C GLY A 285 12.16 10.65 17.19
N ALA A 286 12.46 9.54 17.87
CA ALA A 286 13.76 8.88 17.80
C ALA A 286 13.91 7.93 16.60
N ILE A 287 12.78 7.46 16.03
CA ILE A 287 12.77 6.50 14.93
C ILE A 287 12.68 7.24 13.60
N THR A 288 13.79 7.32 12.88
CA THR A 288 13.82 7.88 11.51
C THR A 288 13.71 6.76 10.46
N TYR A 289 13.29 7.10 9.23
CA TYR A 289 13.36 6.17 8.10
C TYR A 289 14.78 5.61 7.91
N GLN A 290 15.81 6.44 8.07
CA GLN A 290 17.21 5.99 8.02
C GLN A 290 17.54 4.98 9.14
N SER A 291 17.03 5.19 10.36
CA SER A 291 17.26 4.25 11.46
C SER A 291 16.57 2.90 11.22
N ILE A 292 15.40 2.92 10.57
CA ILE A 292 14.67 1.72 10.16
C ILE A 292 15.46 1.01 9.06
N LEU A 293 15.87 1.74 8.02
CA LEU A 293 16.65 1.21 6.90
C LEU A 293 17.95 0.56 7.39
N ASN A 294 18.70 1.22 8.27
CA ASN A 294 19.92 0.67 8.85
C ASN A 294 19.69 -0.65 9.61
N ARG A 295 18.49 -0.86 10.18
CA ARG A 295 18.10 -2.11 10.84
C ARG A 295 17.69 -3.18 9.83
N LEU A 296 17.01 -2.81 8.76
CA LEU A 296 16.52 -3.72 7.71
C LEU A 296 17.61 -4.21 6.76
N VAL A 297 18.61 -3.38 6.45
CA VAL A 297 19.65 -3.75 5.49
C VAL A 297 20.48 -4.90 6.03
N GLY A 298 20.64 -5.94 5.20
CA GLY A 298 21.40 -7.14 5.54
C GLY A 298 20.97 -8.37 4.77
N ASN A 299 21.63 -9.49 5.07
CA ASN A 299 21.33 -10.80 4.49
C ASN A 299 20.39 -11.56 5.42
N TYR A 300 19.50 -12.35 4.82
CA TYR A 300 18.47 -13.09 5.51
C TYR A 300 18.38 -14.50 4.94
N THR A 301 18.26 -15.49 5.83
CA THR A 301 18.11 -16.90 5.47
C THR A 301 16.90 -17.51 6.16
N ALA A 302 16.16 -18.39 5.47
CA ALA A 302 14.98 -19.00 6.08
C ALA A 302 15.38 -20.01 7.14
N THR A 303 14.90 -19.80 8.37
CA THR A 303 15.04 -20.72 9.50
C THR A 303 13.76 -21.50 9.76
N ARG A 304 12.64 -21.08 9.15
CA ARG A 304 11.38 -21.81 9.14
C ARG A 304 10.67 -21.64 7.80
N TYR A 305 10.13 -22.71 7.24
CA TYR A 305 9.23 -22.67 6.09
C TYR A 305 8.17 -23.75 6.23
N GLU A 306 6.94 -23.35 6.54
CA GLU A 306 5.82 -24.24 6.80
C GLU A 306 4.60 -23.94 5.91
N GLY A 307 3.94 -25.01 5.45
CA GLY A 307 2.63 -24.94 4.78
C GLY A 307 1.55 -25.58 5.63
N TYR A 308 0.49 -24.87 5.91
CA TYR A 308 -0.70 -25.35 6.59
C TYR A 308 -1.78 -25.58 5.55
N ASP A 309 -2.21 -26.83 5.45
CA ASP A 309 -3.34 -27.24 4.62
C ASP A 309 -4.43 -27.70 5.58
N ASP A 310 -5.62 -27.12 5.43
CA ASP A 310 -6.74 -27.33 6.36
C ASP A 310 -7.13 -28.82 6.49
N ASP A 311 -6.77 -29.65 5.50
CA ASP A 311 -7.03 -31.09 5.47
C ASP A 311 -5.95 -31.97 6.15
N GLN A 312 -4.71 -31.48 6.32
CA GLN A 312 -3.55 -32.32 6.70
C GLN A 312 -3.28 -32.35 8.22
N GLY A 313 -3.93 -31.50 9.02
CA GLY A 313 -3.84 -31.48 10.49
C GLY A 313 -2.49 -31.07 11.10
N PHE A 314 -1.39 -31.12 10.34
CA PHE A 314 -0.04 -30.71 10.72
C PHE A 314 0.63 -29.88 9.61
N PRO A 315 1.48 -28.89 9.97
CA PRO A 315 2.22 -28.14 8.97
C PRO A 315 3.23 -29.02 8.23
N THR A 316 3.33 -28.81 6.92
CA THR A 316 4.39 -29.36 6.07
C THR A 316 5.66 -28.53 6.25
N ASP A 317 6.73 -29.13 6.79
CA ASP A 317 8.05 -28.51 6.85
C ASP A 317 8.76 -28.61 5.49
N TYR A 318 8.93 -27.47 4.82
CA TYR A 318 9.60 -27.39 3.53
C TYR A 318 11.12 -27.30 3.66
N LEU A 319 11.66 -26.69 4.71
CA LEU A 319 13.13 -26.65 4.92
C LEU A 319 13.67 -28.05 5.17
N GLY A 320 13.00 -28.84 6.01
CA GLY A 320 13.34 -30.24 6.26
C GLY A 320 13.24 -31.12 5.01
N ARG A 321 12.50 -30.69 3.98
CA ARG A 321 12.40 -31.35 2.68
C ARG A 321 13.45 -30.90 1.67
N GLY A 322 14.29 -29.92 2.01
CA GLY A 322 15.37 -29.40 1.14
C GLY A 322 15.04 -28.09 0.44
N ALA A 323 13.97 -27.39 0.83
CA ALA A 323 13.74 -26.02 0.39
C ALA A 323 14.73 -25.08 1.07
N SER A 324 15.10 -24.01 0.38
CA SER A 324 15.91 -22.93 0.95
C SER A 324 15.48 -21.60 0.39
N ILE A 325 15.69 -20.55 1.18
CA ILE A 325 15.36 -19.17 0.82
C ILE A 325 16.46 -18.30 1.39
N SER A 326 17.00 -17.42 0.56
CA SER A 326 17.95 -16.41 0.97
C SER A 326 17.66 -15.10 0.25
N LEU A 327 17.70 -13.98 0.96
CA LEU A 327 17.57 -12.66 0.35
C LEU A 327 18.47 -11.63 1.04
N THR A 328 18.80 -10.58 0.32
CA THR A 328 19.54 -9.40 0.79
C THR A 328 18.67 -8.18 0.58
N LEU A 329 18.45 -7.42 1.65
CA LEU A 329 17.85 -6.08 1.58
C LEU A 329 18.96 -5.05 1.51
N ASN A 330 18.98 -4.28 0.44
CA ASN A 330 20.01 -3.26 0.21
C ASN A 330 19.51 -1.87 0.66
N SER A 331 20.45 -0.96 0.93
CA SER A 331 20.14 0.42 1.35
C SER A 331 19.53 1.27 0.25
N ASP A 332 19.56 0.81 -0.99
CA ASP A 332 18.96 1.44 -2.16
C ASP A 332 17.54 0.94 -2.44
N TYR A 333 16.95 0.21 -1.48
CA TYR A 333 15.64 -0.41 -1.55
C TYR A 333 15.50 -1.52 -2.59
N SER A 334 16.60 -2.00 -3.17
CA SER A 334 16.59 -3.23 -3.97
C SER A 334 16.60 -4.47 -3.08
N VAL A 335 16.03 -5.54 -3.61
CA VAL A 335 16.05 -6.88 -3.03
C VAL A 335 16.76 -7.78 -4.00
N VAL A 336 17.71 -8.57 -3.51
CA VAL A 336 18.35 -9.63 -4.28
C VAL A 336 18.14 -10.92 -3.53
N GLY A 337 17.57 -11.93 -4.16
CA GLY A 337 17.29 -13.18 -3.45
C GLY A 337 16.88 -14.31 -4.36
N GLN A 338 16.81 -15.49 -3.75
CA GLN A 338 16.39 -16.70 -4.42
C GLN A 338 15.69 -17.65 -3.45
N MET A 339 14.80 -18.45 -4.01
CA MET A 339 14.12 -19.55 -3.35
C MET A 339 14.35 -20.81 -4.17
N HIS A 340 14.65 -21.90 -3.47
CA HIS A 340 14.87 -23.21 -4.06
C HIS A 340 13.82 -24.18 -3.53
N PHE A 341 13.14 -24.86 -4.44
CA PHE A 341 12.21 -25.93 -4.13
C PHE A 341 12.78 -27.29 -4.53
N PRO A 342 12.84 -28.26 -3.61
CA PRO A 342 13.21 -29.63 -3.94
C PRO A 342 12.07 -30.30 -4.75
N PRO A 343 12.38 -31.28 -5.62
CA PRO A 343 11.37 -32.06 -6.33
C PRO A 343 10.38 -32.71 -5.36
N ILE A 344 9.09 -32.75 -5.71
CA ILE A 344 8.08 -33.43 -4.90
C ILE A 344 8.01 -34.90 -5.33
N ASP A 345 8.38 -35.82 -4.43
CA ASP A 345 8.30 -37.26 -4.69
C ASP A 345 6.87 -37.67 -5.13
N GLY A 346 6.77 -38.23 -6.34
CA GLY A 346 5.52 -38.74 -6.91
C GLY A 346 4.75 -37.76 -7.80
N ASP A 347 5.23 -36.53 -7.98
CA ASP A 347 4.69 -35.59 -8.98
C ASP A 347 5.64 -35.48 -10.18
N SER A 348 5.34 -36.24 -11.24
CA SER A 348 6.10 -36.26 -12.49
C SER A 348 6.10 -34.93 -13.26
N SER A 349 5.39 -33.91 -12.77
CA SER A 349 5.46 -32.54 -13.30
C SER A 349 6.56 -31.69 -12.66
N THR A 350 7.18 -32.15 -11.57
CA THR A 350 8.19 -31.42 -10.77
C THR A 350 9.58 -32.09 -10.75
N ASP A 351 9.93 -32.82 -11.81
CA ASP A 351 11.18 -33.60 -11.92
C ASP A 351 12.48 -32.76 -11.82
N GLN A 352 12.41 -31.43 -11.73
CA GLN A 352 13.56 -30.57 -11.48
C GLN A 352 13.30 -29.62 -10.31
N ALA A 353 14.35 -29.40 -9.52
CA ALA A 353 14.34 -28.39 -8.49
C ALA A 353 14.05 -27.02 -9.11
N GLU A 354 13.09 -26.29 -8.55
CA GLU A 354 12.69 -24.98 -9.05
C GLU A 354 13.50 -23.92 -8.32
N LEU A 355 14.31 -23.16 -9.08
CA LEU A 355 14.99 -21.97 -8.57
C LEU A 355 14.18 -20.74 -9.00
N VAL A 356 13.73 -19.98 -8.02
CA VAL A 356 12.90 -18.79 -8.20
C VAL A 356 13.70 -17.58 -7.76
N SER A 357 13.84 -16.59 -8.62
CA SER A 357 14.42 -15.29 -8.23
C SER A 357 13.43 -14.49 -7.39
N LEU A 358 13.93 -13.86 -6.34
CA LEU A 358 13.21 -12.90 -5.49
C LEU A 358 13.70 -11.47 -5.74
N ASN A 359 14.37 -11.23 -6.87
CA ASN A 359 14.92 -9.92 -7.19
C ASN A 359 13.80 -8.90 -7.42
N GLY A 360 14.03 -7.68 -6.93
CA GLY A 360 13.11 -6.57 -7.11
C GLY A 360 13.42 -5.43 -6.16
N GLY A 361 12.38 -4.88 -5.52
CA GLY A 361 12.51 -3.80 -4.57
C GLY A 361 11.62 -3.98 -3.35
N TYR A 362 11.78 -3.10 -2.37
CA TYR A 362 10.89 -3.05 -1.22
C TYR A 362 10.60 -1.60 -0.81
N SER A 363 9.44 -1.40 -0.17
CA SER A 363 9.07 -0.13 0.46
C SER A 363 8.65 -0.35 1.90
N VAL A 364 8.93 0.62 2.77
CA VAL A 364 8.53 0.60 4.19
C VAL A 364 7.18 1.31 4.31
N GLN A 365 6.12 0.55 4.59
CA GLN A 365 4.75 1.07 4.66
C GLN A 365 4.44 1.72 6.03
N GLY A 366 5.01 1.21 7.11
CA GLY A 366 4.80 1.74 8.47
C GLY A 366 5.10 0.74 9.58
N TYR A 367 4.79 1.07 10.84
CA TYR A 367 5.02 0.23 12.03
C TYR A 367 3.73 -0.15 12.76
N ASP A 368 3.34 -1.40 12.71
CA ASP A 368 2.23 -1.97 13.46
C ASP A 368 2.55 -2.03 14.96
N SER A 369 2.02 -1.10 15.76
CA SER A 369 2.29 -1.13 17.21
C SER A 369 1.59 -2.28 17.92
N PHE A 370 0.40 -2.67 17.47
CA PHE A 370 -0.41 -3.67 18.16
C PHE A 370 0.33 -5.02 18.19
N TYR A 371 1.03 -5.34 17.10
CA TYR A 371 1.87 -6.52 17.00
C TYR A 371 3.38 -6.25 17.10
N GLY A 372 3.78 -4.98 17.20
CA GLY A 372 5.15 -4.52 17.42
C GLY A 372 6.10 -4.76 16.24
N TYR A 373 5.64 -4.52 14.99
CA TYR A 373 6.47 -4.76 13.79
C TYR A 373 6.38 -3.73 12.66
N TYR A 374 7.42 -3.63 11.83
CA TYR A 374 7.32 -2.88 10.56
C TYR A 374 6.70 -3.72 9.45
N ILE A 375 5.88 -3.06 8.62
CA ILE A 375 5.29 -3.61 7.39
C ILE A 375 6.16 -3.17 6.21
N LEU A 376 6.69 -4.13 5.47
CA LEU A 376 7.31 -3.89 4.16
C LEU A 376 6.45 -4.47 3.05
N THR A 377 6.42 -3.78 1.91
CA THR A 377 5.89 -4.29 0.65
C THR A 377 7.04 -4.65 -0.25
N PHE A 378 7.01 -5.83 -0.85
CA PHE A 378 8.03 -6.27 -1.81
C PHE A 378 7.45 -6.28 -3.21
N TYR A 379 8.25 -5.78 -4.13
CA TYR A 379 8.04 -5.86 -5.57
C TYR A 379 9.03 -6.90 -6.06
N HIS A 380 8.58 -7.99 -6.68
CA HIS A 380 9.49 -9.00 -7.24
C HIS A 380 8.95 -9.62 -8.53
N SER A 381 9.87 -10.08 -9.37
CA SER A 381 9.59 -10.53 -10.74
C SER A 381 8.78 -11.82 -10.81
N SER A 382 8.90 -12.70 -9.80
CA SER A 382 8.33 -14.04 -9.90
C SER A 382 6.79 -14.06 -9.93
N ASP A 383 6.23 -14.77 -10.91
CA ASP A 383 4.81 -15.20 -10.95
C ASP A 383 4.50 -16.29 -9.89
N THR A 384 5.42 -16.49 -8.95
CA THR A 384 5.30 -17.52 -7.93
C THR A 384 4.32 -17.12 -6.84
N ILE A 385 4.11 -18.04 -5.90
CA ILE A 385 3.13 -17.98 -4.82
C ILE A 385 3.46 -16.85 -3.80
N LEU A 386 4.32 -15.89 -4.12
CA LEU A 386 4.88 -14.90 -3.20
C LEU A 386 4.60 -13.43 -3.56
N ARG A 387 3.84 -13.08 -4.60
CA ARG A 387 3.41 -11.68 -4.74
C ARG A 387 2.48 -11.27 -3.59
N ASP A 388 2.57 -10.01 -3.16
CA ASP A 388 1.88 -9.41 -2.00
C ASP A 388 2.40 -9.84 -0.62
N LEU A 389 3.68 -10.19 -0.52
CA LEU A 389 4.31 -10.45 0.76
C LEU A 389 4.32 -9.19 1.62
N GLN A 390 3.62 -9.27 2.75
CA GLN A 390 3.76 -8.33 3.85
C GLN A 390 4.81 -8.88 4.80
N PHE A 391 5.85 -8.09 5.01
CA PHE A 391 6.95 -8.44 5.90
C PHE A 391 6.64 -7.90 7.27
N ILE A 392 6.84 -8.74 8.27
CA ILE A 392 6.64 -8.40 9.67
C ILE A 392 8.00 -8.43 10.35
N PHE A 393 8.57 -7.26 10.66
CA PHE A 393 9.81 -7.12 11.43
C PHE A 393 9.51 -6.86 12.90
N ARG A 394 9.59 -7.86 13.79
CA ARG A 394 9.32 -7.66 15.24
C ARG A 394 10.61 -7.32 15.98
N LYS A 395 10.62 -6.24 16.76
CA LYS A 395 11.79 -5.96 17.63
C LYS A 395 11.48 -5.29 18.97
N ASP A 396 10.30 -4.74 19.19
CA ASP A 396 10.11 -3.89 20.39
C ASP A 396 9.63 -4.64 21.63
N PHE A 397 9.49 -5.98 21.56
CA PHE A 397 9.39 -6.81 22.77
C PHE A 397 10.79 -7.22 23.22
N ALA A 398 11.21 -6.66 24.36
CA ALA A 398 12.47 -6.94 25.04
C ALA A 398 12.90 -8.42 24.93
N GLY A 399 13.88 -8.69 24.05
CA GLY A 399 14.57 -9.98 23.96
C GLY A 399 14.18 -10.94 22.82
N GLY A 400 13.52 -10.49 21.74
CA GLY A 400 13.30 -11.31 20.54
C GLY A 400 14.36 -11.11 19.44
N ASP A 401 14.71 -12.18 18.73
CA ASP A 401 15.61 -12.17 17.56
C ASP A 401 15.03 -11.35 16.39
N GLU A 402 15.89 -10.74 15.57
CA GLU A 402 15.48 -9.99 14.37
C GLU A 402 15.13 -10.95 13.23
N TYR A 403 13.84 -11.04 12.90
CA TYR A 403 13.38 -11.83 11.77
C TYR A 403 12.39 -11.07 10.90
N ILE A 404 12.35 -11.48 9.64
CA ILE A 404 11.32 -11.20 8.67
C ILE A 404 10.35 -12.38 8.70
N LEU A 405 9.08 -12.10 8.97
CA LEU A 405 8.02 -13.08 8.78
C LEU A 405 7.25 -12.79 7.49
N LEU A 406 7.14 -13.82 6.65
CA LEU A 406 6.28 -13.86 5.49
C LEU A 406 5.08 -14.74 5.79
N SER A 407 3.89 -14.21 5.62
CA SER A 407 2.66 -15.02 5.72
C SER A 407 1.74 -14.76 4.55
N ARG A 408 1.20 -15.84 3.98
CA ARG A 408 0.18 -15.78 2.92
C ARG A 408 -0.98 -16.69 3.27
N THR A 409 -2.20 -16.25 2.99
CA THR A 409 -3.39 -17.10 2.93
C THR A 409 -3.86 -17.17 1.48
N ARG A 410 -3.95 -18.38 0.90
CA ARG A 410 -4.50 -18.59 -0.44
C ARG A 410 -5.82 -19.35 -0.33
N GLU A 411 -6.88 -18.83 -0.92
CA GLU A 411 -8.06 -19.63 -1.28
C GLU A 411 -7.83 -20.26 -2.67
N SER A 412 -7.78 -21.59 -2.75
CA SER A 412 -7.70 -22.31 -4.01
C SER A 412 -9.09 -22.48 -4.61
N THR A 413 -9.35 -21.84 -5.75
CA THR A 413 -10.59 -22.00 -6.53
C THR A 413 -10.58 -23.23 -7.45
N SER A 414 -9.47 -23.97 -7.53
CA SER A 414 -9.37 -25.15 -8.39
C SER A 414 -9.72 -26.44 -7.63
N ALA A 415 -10.98 -26.61 -7.29
CA ALA A 415 -11.55 -27.94 -7.06
C ALA A 415 -12.24 -28.40 -8.37
N PRO A 416 -11.90 -29.57 -8.94
CA PRO A 416 -12.69 -30.13 -10.03
C PRO A 416 -14.06 -30.52 -9.46
N GLN A 417 -15.10 -29.77 -9.84
CA GLN A 417 -16.51 -30.01 -9.55
C GLN A 417 -16.86 -30.35 -8.09
N GLY A 418 -17.12 -29.31 -7.29
CA GLY A 418 -17.95 -29.41 -6.08
C GLY A 418 -17.22 -29.62 -4.74
N GLY A 419 -15.92 -29.34 -4.66
CA GLY A 419 -15.21 -29.26 -3.37
C GLY A 419 -15.13 -27.82 -2.84
N ASP A 420 -15.30 -27.64 -1.53
CA ASP A 420 -15.00 -26.37 -0.85
C ASP A 420 -13.55 -25.93 -1.15
N GLY A 421 -13.34 -24.63 -1.31
CA GLY A 421 -12.04 -24.06 -1.66
C GLY A 421 -10.96 -24.46 -0.66
N ARG A 422 -9.81 -24.93 -1.15
CA ARG A 422 -8.70 -25.36 -0.29
C ARG A 422 -7.92 -24.14 0.17
N VAL A 423 -7.90 -23.85 1.46
CA VAL A 423 -7.08 -22.77 2.01
C VAL A 423 -5.70 -23.31 2.36
N VAL A 424 -4.67 -22.76 1.73
CA VAL A 424 -3.28 -23.04 2.10
C VAL A 424 -2.70 -21.79 2.73
N ARG A 425 -2.23 -21.91 3.97
CA ARG A 425 -1.49 -20.85 4.65
C ARG A 425 0.00 -21.18 4.63
N THR A 426 0.82 -20.22 4.24
CA THR A 426 2.27 -20.39 4.22
C THR A 426 2.89 -19.47 5.26
N LEU A 427 3.84 -19.99 6.03
CA LEU A 427 4.62 -19.26 7.02
C LEU A 427 6.11 -19.42 6.69
N ILE A 428 6.82 -18.32 6.51
CA ILE A 428 8.27 -18.32 6.32
C ILE A 428 8.89 -17.37 7.32
N LEU A 429 9.88 -17.85 8.06
CA LEU A 429 10.70 -17.07 8.98
C LEU A 429 12.09 -16.93 8.37
N LEU A 430 12.48 -15.69 8.10
CA LEU A 430 13.77 -15.29 7.55
C LEU A 430 14.53 -14.56 8.67
N GLU A 431 15.58 -15.17 9.22
CA GLU A 431 16.41 -14.53 10.23
C GLU A 431 17.57 -13.78 9.58
N LYS A 432 17.95 -12.66 10.16
CA LYS A 432 19.10 -11.88 9.68
C LYS A 432 20.38 -12.64 10.00
N ASP A 433 21.24 -12.82 9.00
CA ASP A 433 22.55 -13.45 9.20
C ASP A 433 23.41 -12.56 10.13
N GLU A 434 24.16 -13.18 11.05
CA GLU A 434 25.02 -12.48 12.03
C GLU A 434 26.16 -11.63 11.43
#